data_AF-A0A7C2W9M5-F1
#
_entry.id   AF-A0A7C2W9M5-F1
#
_cell.length_a   1.000
_cell.length_b   1.000
_cell.length_c   1.000
_cell.angle_alpha   90.00
_cell.angle_beta   90.00
_cell.angle_gamma   90.00
#
_symmetry.space_group_name_H-M   'P 1'
#
loop_
_entity.id
_entity.type
_entity.pdbx_description
1 polymer ?
#
loop_
_entity_poly.entity_id
_entity_poly.type
_entity_poly.pdbx_seq_one_letter_code
_entity_poly.pdbx_strand_id
1 'polypeptide(L)'
;HVSVWTSDPKLAMKLSNSFRAGTVCVNDVIFTLAEIECPWGGMGLSGMGKMHGEYGLRESCFIKHISYDDGKRRSMPWWFPYDERYRNLMLASLSGGHGMLPDFLPRWRDFLSRRLR
;
A
#
# COMPACT_ATOMS: atom_id res chain seq x y z
N HIS A 1 2.76 11.64 -22.44
CA HIS A 1 1.66 11.33 -23.37
C HIS A 1 2.23 10.75 -24.63
N VAL A 2 1.55 9.79 -25.24
CA VAL A 2 1.88 9.24 -26.55
C VAL A 2 0.60 9.18 -27.37
N SER A 3 0.67 9.55 -28.65
CA SER A 3 -0.41 9.34 -29.62
C SER A 3 0.03 8.31 -30.64
N VAL A 4 -0.82 7.32 -30.91
CA VAL A 4 -0.61 6.25 -31.88
C VAL A 4 -1.63 6.41 -32.99
N TRP A 5 -1.19 6.43 -34.24
CA TRP A 5 -2.07 6.53 -35.41
C TRP A 5 -1.99 5.25 -36.21
N THR A 6 -3.10 4.51 -36.27
CA THR A 6 -3.20 3.26 -37.04
C THR A 6 -4.66 2.86 -37.25
N SER A 7 -4.94 2.19 -38.37
CA SER A 7 -6.21 1.53 -38.63
C SER A 7 -6.24 0.06 -38.15
N ASP A 8 -5.09 -0.53 -37.78
CA ASP A 8 -5.02 -1.90 -37.28
C ASP A 8 -5.19 -1.95 -35.74
N PRO A 9 -6.30 -2.51 -35.22
CA PRO A 9 -6.55 -2.58 -33.78
C PRO A 9 -5.55 -3.46 -33.03
N LYS A 10 -5.00 -4.51 -33.68
CA LYS A 10 -3.99 -5.37 -33.04
C LYS A 10 -2.69 -4.62 -32.85
N LEU A 11 -2.30 -3.84 -33.86
CA LEU A 11 -1.12 -2.98 -33.78
C LEU A 11 -1.31 -1.88 -32.73
N ALA A 12 -2.49 -1.24 -32.67
CA ALA A 12 -2.82 -0.22 -31.68
C ALA A 12 -2.63 -0.74 -30.24
N MET A 13 -3.16 -1.91 -29.94
CA MET A 13 -3.03 -2.52 -28.60
C MET A 13 -1.60 -2.95 -28.29
N LYS A 14 -0.89 -3.53 -29.28
CA LYS A 14 0.52 -3.90 -29.11
C LYS A 14 1.38 -2.67 -28.78
N LEU A 15 1.22 -1.59 -29.53
CA LEU A 15 1.96 -0.35 -29.33
C LEU A 15 1.60 0.30 -27.99
N SER A 16 0.31 0.39 -27.67
CA SER A 16 -0.15 1.02 -26.41
C SER A 16 0.44 0.34 -25.18
N ASN A 17 0.59 -0.99 -25.20
CA ASN A 17 1.21 -1.74 -24.11
C ASN A 17 2.75 -1.66 -24.07
N SER A 18 3.38 -1.25 -25.18
CA SER A 18 4.85 -1.19 -25.28
C SER A 18 5.44 0.12 -24.75
N PHE A 19 4.65 1.19 -24.69
CA PHE A 19 5.12 2.50 -24.25
C PHE A 19 4.97 2.70 -22.75
N ARG A 20 6.04 3.17 -22.10
CA ARG A 20 5.98 3.66 -20.72
C ARG A 20 5.49 5.11 -20.71
N ALA A 21 4.16 5.29 -20.72
CA ALA A 21 3.52 6.61 -20.71
C ALA A 21 2.37 6.66 -19.71
N GLY A 22 2.07 7.85 -19.19
CA GLY A 22 0.90 8.06 -18.31
C GLY A 22 -0.44 7.89 -19.03
N THR A 23 -0.47 8.18 -20.33
CA THR A 23 -1.65 8.08 -21.19
C THR A 23 -1.18 7.81 -22.61
N VAL A 24 -1.86 6.89 -23.29
CA VAL A 24 -1.71 6.62 -24.72
C VAL A 24 -3.05 6.85 -25.41
N CYS A 25 -3.08 7.70 -26.42
CA CYS A 25 -4.26 7.97 -27.24
C CYS A 25 -4.10 7.26 -28.59
N VAL A 26 -5.14 6.58 -29.08
CA VAL A 26 -5.15 5.95 -30.41
C VAL A 26 -6.04 6.75 -31.34
N ASN A 27 -5.51 7.19 -32.48
CA ASN A 27 -6.15 8.05 -33.47
C ASN A 27 -6.71 9.35 -32.89
N ASP A 28 -6.10 9.84 -31.81
CA ASP A 28 -6.49 11.07 -31.13
C ASP A 28 -5.28 11.70 -30.42
N VAL A 29 -5.42 12.97 -30.05
CA VAL A 29 -4.43 13.76 -29.34
C VAL A 29 -5.13 14.71 -28.36
N ILE A 30 -4.61 14.81 -27.13
CA ILE A 30 -4.99 15.83 -26.15
C ILE A 30 -6.46 15.76 -25.64
N PHE A 31 -7.31 14.86 -26.13
CA PHE A 31 -8.71 14.74 -25.69
C PHE A 31 -8.88 14.62 -24.15
N THR A 32 -7.90 14.00 -23.46
CA THR A 32 -7.91 13.84 -22.00
C THR A 32 -7.87 15.15 -21.21
N LEU A 33 -7.59 16.29 -21.84
CA LEU A 33 -7.75 17.60 -21.20
C LEU A 33 -9.21 18.00 -21.05
N ALA A 34 -10.07 17.60 -21.99
CA ALA A 34 -11.50 17.89 -21.95
C ALA A 34 -12.27 16.86 -21.10
N GLU A 35 -11.73 15.65 -20.97
CA GLU A 35 -12.34 14.58 -20.18
C GLU A 35 -11.84 14.61 -18.72
N ILE A 36 -12.67 15.15 -17.83
CA ILE A 36 -12.33 15.34 -16.41
C ILE A 36 -12.28 14.00 -15.66
N GLU A 37 -12.94 12.95 -16.16
CA GLU A 37 -12.85 11.62 -15.55
C GLU A 37 -11.53 10.91 -15.88
N CYS A 38 -10.87 11.29 -16.98
CA CYS A 38 -9.61 10.68 -17.40
C CYS A 38 -8.44 11.15 -16.54
N PRO A 39 -7.63 10.23 -15.95
CA PRO A 39 -6.47 10.63 -15.17
C PRO A 39 -5.44 11.32 -16.07
N TRP A 40 -5.02 12.51 -15.66
CA TRP A 40 -4.02 13.30 -16.38
C TRP A 40 -2.74 13.44 -15.55
N GLY A 41 -1.59 13.12 -16.15
CA GLY A 41 -0.31 13.28 -15.46
C GLY A 41 0.83 12.46 -16.05
N GLY A 42 2.05 12.87 -15.76
CA GLY A 42 3.27 12.27 -16.25
C GLY A 42 3.58 10.87 -15.71
N MET A 43 4.66 10.31 -16.22
CA MET A 43 5.35 9.15 -15.65
C MET A 43 6.87 9.28 -15.92
N GLY A 44 7.69 8.98 -14.91
CA GLY A 44 9.15 9.04 -15.02
C GLY A 44 9.65 10.48 -15.18
N LEU A 45 10.45 10.74 -16.22
CA LEU A 45 11.02 12.08 -16.46
C LEU A 45 9.95 13.14 -16.78
N SER A 46 8.76 12.73 -17.23
CA SER A 46 7.66 13.65 -17.51
C SER A 46 6.87 14.08 -16.26
N GLY A 47 7.27 13.62 -15.08
CA GLY A 47 6.65 13.96 -13.80
C GLY A 47 5.98 12.77 -13.11
N MET A 48 5.43 13.06 -11.93
CA MET A 48 4.76 12.11 -11.04
C MET A 48 3.43 12.69 -10.56
N GLY A 49 2.56 11.83 -10.03
CA GLY A 49 1.21 12.20 -9.60
C GLY A 49 0.19 12.17 -10.74
N LYS A 50 -1.08 12.26 -10.36
CA LYS A 50 -2.23 12.36 -11.26
C LYS A 50 -3.12 13.51 -10.83
N MET A 51 -3.71 14.16 -11.83
CA MET A 51 -4.81 15.09 -11.72
C MET A 51 -6.03 14.44 -12.40
N HIS A 52 -7.21 15.05 -12.26
CA HIS A 52 -8.46 14.58 -12.84
C HIS A 52 -8.98 13.26 -12.24
N GLY A 53 -10.31 13.10 -12.31
CA GLY A 53 -11.03 11.94 -11.81
C GLY A 53 -10.77 11.63 -10.34
N GLU A 54 -11.03 10.37 -9.98
CA GLU A 54 -10.81 9.86 -8.64
C GLU A 54 -9.33 9.88 -8.22
N TYR A 55 -8.42 9.65 -9.17
CA TYR A 55 -6.99 9.62 -8.90
C TYR A 55 -6.46 11.01 -8.51
N GLY A 56 -6.89 12.07 -9.21
CA GLY A 56 -6.54 13.44 -8.87
C GLY A 56 -7.11 13.90 -7.53
N LEU A 57 -8.33 13.48 -7.21
CA LEU A 57 -8.92 13.75 -5.90
C LEU A 57 -8.11 13.10 -4.77
N ARG A 58 -7.73 11.83 -4.93
CA ARG A 58 -6.91 11.10 -3.95
C ARG A 58 -5.54 11.72 -3.77
N GLU A 59 -4.89 12.16 -4.84
CA GLU A 59 -3.60 12.89 -4.79
C GLU A 59 -3.72 14.25 -4.08
N SER A 60 -4.89 14.88 -4.11
CA SER A 60 -5.16 16.14 -3.41
C SER A 60 -5.51 15.96 -1.93
N CYS A 61 -5.67 14.71 -1.47
CA CYS A 61 -6.04 14.40 -0.09
C CYS A 61 -4.81 14.08 0.76
N PHE A 62 -4.85 14.49 2.03
CA PHE A 62 -3.89 14.01 3.04
C PHE A 62 -4.38 12.70 3.65
N ILE A 63 -3.57 11.65 3.56
CA ILE A 63 -3.85 10.38 4.24
C ILE A 63 -3.65 10.59 5.75
N LYS A 64 -4.73 10.42 6.52
CA LYS A 64 -4.71 10.48 7.99
C LYS A 64 -4.92 9.09 8.57
N HIS A 65 -3.93 8.57 9.27
CA HIS A 65 -4.06 7.35 10.08
C HIS A 65 -4.50 7.71 11.50
N ILE A 66 -5.54 7.04 12.00
CA ILE A 66 -6.01 7.16 13.39
C ILE A 66 -5.89 5.78 14.02
N SER A 67 -4.96 5.64 14.97
CA SER A 67 -4.90 4.48 15.84
C SER A 67 -5.74 4.78 17.08
N TYR A 68 -6.75 3.95 17.34
CA TYR A 68 -7.60 4.07 18.51
C TYR A 68 -7.37 2.89 19.45
N ASP A 69 -7.00 3.19 20.69
CA ASP A 69 -6.90 2.25 21.79
C ASP A 69 -7.99 2.60 22.81
N ASP A 70 -8.83 1.63 23.17
CA ASP A 70 -9.91 1.81 24.14
C ASP A 70 -9.42 1.85 25.60
N GLY A 71 -8.11 1.70 25.81
CA GLY A 71 -7.45 1.82 27.11
C GLY A 71 -7.74 0.65 28.06
N LYS A 72 -8.48 -0.38 27.63
CA LYS A 72 -8.78 -1.54 28.48
C LYS A 72 -7.57 -2.45 28.68
N ARG A 73 -6.57 -2.34 27.81
CA ARG A 73 -5.34 -3.13 27.89
C ARG A 73 -4.42 -2.52 28.94
N ARG A 74 -3.94 -3.34 29.87
CA ARG A 74 -2.98 -2.92 30.91
C ARG A 74 -1.51 -2.98 30.46
N SER A 75 -1.23 -3.57 29.30
CA SER A 75 0.10 -3.63 28.68
C SER A 75 0.03 -4.08 27.24
N MET A 76 0.95 -3.56 26.42
CA MET A 76 1.30 -4.13 25.13
C MET A 76 2.80 -4.47 25.13
N PRO A 77 3.26 -5.38 24.26
CA PRO A 77 4.68 -5.71 24.18
C PRO A 77 5.58 -4.48 23.97
N TRP A 78 5.13 -3.46 23.23
CA TRP A 78 5.87 -2.21 23.03
C TRP A 78 5.64 -1.16 24.13
N TRP A 79 4.97 -1.51 25.23
CA TRP A 79 4.79 -0.62 26.38
C TRP A 79 5.77 -1.01 27.49
N PHE A 80 6.41 -0.01 28.10
CA PHE A 80 7.23 -0.17 29.29
C PHE A 80 6.40 -0.72 30.48
N PRO A 81 6.96 -1.50 31.43
CA PRO A 81 8.35 -1.92 31.56
C PRO A 81 8.74 -3.18 30.76
N TYR A 82 10.00 -3.20 30.29
CA TYR A 82 10.61 -4.36 29.63
C TYR A 82 11.33 -5.23 30.66
N ASP A 83 10.64 -6.24 31.17
CA ASP A 83 11.18 -7.21 32.12
C ASP A 83 11.82 -8.42 31.40
N GLU A 84 12.41 -9.33 32.18
CA GLU A 84 13.02 -10.55 31.64
C GLU A 84 12.00 -11.44 30.89
N ARG A 85 10.72 -11.35 31.25
CA ARG A 85 9.62 -12.03 30.56
C ARG A 85 9.41 -11.45 29.16
N TYR A 86 9.43 -10.12 29.01
CA TYR A 86 9.40 -9.47 27.71
C TYR A 86 10.62 -9.84 26.87
N ARG A 87 11.82 -9.82 27.46
CA ARG A 87 13.05 -10.25 26.79
C ARG A 87 12.91 -11.67 26.24
N ASN A 88 12.40 -12.59 27.04
CA ASN A 88 12.18 -13.99 26.63
C ASN A 88 11.11 -14.12 25.54
N LEU A 89 10.05 -13.31 25.56
CA LEU A 89 9.03 -13.25 24.51
C LEU A 89 9.59 -12.73 23.18
N MET A 90 10.40 -11.66 23.23
CA MET A 90 11.04 -11.08 22.05
C MET A 90 12.09 -12.01 21.48
N LEU A 91 12.93 -12.61 22.33
CA LEU A 91 13.88 -13.64 21.92
C LEU A 91 13.15 -14.84 21.29
N ALA A 92 12.05 -15.31 21.89
CA ALA A 92 11.24 -16.38 21.31
C ALA A 92 10.64 -16.01 19.94
N SER A 93 10.22 -14.76 19.75
CA SER A 93 9.69 -14.26 18.48
C SER A 93 10.78 -14.14 17.41
N LEU A 94 11.99 -13.72 17.78
CA LEU A 94 13.15 -13.66 16.90
C LEU A 94 13.68 -15.06 16.54
N SER A 95 13.74 -15.98 17.51
CA SER A 95 14.12 -17.38 17.29
C SER A 95 13.04 -18.20 16.57
N GLY A 96 11.78 -17.75 16.63
CA GLY A 96 10.64 -18.36 15.94
C GLY A 96 10.60 -18.11 14.43
N GLY A 97 11.53 -17.33 13.89
CA GLY A 97 11.65 -17.06 12.45
C GLY A 97 12.19 -18.23 11.61
N HIS A 98 12.58 -19.35 12.23
CA HIS A 98 12.99 -20.59 11.56
C HIS A 98 12.44 -21.82 12.32
N GLY A 99 11.17 -22.16 12.11
CA GLY A 99 10.75 -23.58 12.14
C GLY A 99 10.40 -24.26 13.48
N MET A 100 9.80 -23.59 14.48
CA MET A 100 9.14 -24.30 15.59
C MET A 100 7.80 -23.66 15.98
N LEU A 101 6.74 -24.01 15.24
CA LEU A 101 5.34 -23.66 15.50
C LEU A 101 4.66 -24.34 16.71
N PRO A 102 5.12 -25.46 17.32
CA PRO A 102 4.34 -26.11 18.38
C PRO A 102 4.20 -25.28 19.68
N ASP A 103 5.21 -24.46 20.01
CA ASP A 103 5.29 -23.75 21.30
C ASP A 103 5.01 -22.25 21.21
N PHE A 104 4.82 -21.69 20.00
CA PHE A 104 4.61 -20.26 19.78
C PHE A 104 3.21 -19.81 20.23
N LEU A 105 2.16 -20.51 19.77
CA LEU A 105 0.77 -20.18 20.09
C LEU A 105 0.41 -20.37 21.58
N PRO A 106 0.84 -21.44 22.27
CA PRO A 106 0.58 -21.62 23.70
C PRO A 106 1.23 -20.54 24.58
N ARG A 107 2.43 -20.06 24.24
CA ARG A 107 3.15 -19.01 24.98
C ARG A 107 2.51 -17.64 24.80
N TRP A 108 2.03 -17.31 23.60
CA TRP A 108 1.22 -16.12 23.36
C TRP A 108 -0.11 -16.17 24.12
N ARG A 109 -0.75 -17.35 24.16
CA ARG A 109 -1.96 -17.57 24.97
C ARG A 109 -1.71 -17.36 26.46
N ASP A 110 -0.61 -17.86 27.01
CA ASP A 110 -0.24 -17.67 28.43
C ASP A 110 0.17 -16.22 28.76
N PHE A 111 0.73 -15.49 27.79
CA PHE A 111 1.01 -14.05 27.93
C PHE A 111 -0.28 -13.22 27.99
N LEU A 112 -1.25 -13.52 27.12
CA LEU A 112 -2.52 -12.80 27.03
C LEU A 112 -3.55 -13.24 28.09
N SER A 113 -3.55 -14.50 28.53
CA SER A 113 -4.56 -15.04 29.46
C SER A 113 -4.34 -14.63 30.91
N ARG A 114 -3.10 -14.35 31.34
CA ARG A 114 -2.76 -14.14 32.76
C ARG A 114 -2.82 -12.68 33.23
N ARG A 115 -3.39 -11.76 32.44
CA ARG A 115 -3.58 -10.33 32.81
C ARG A 115 -5.05 -9.89 32.87
N LEU A 116 -6.00 -10.84 32.84
CA LEU A 116 -7.43 -10.63 33.13
C LEU A 116 -7.79 -10.84 34.63
N ARG A 117 -6.79 -10.83 35.52
CA ARG A 117 -6.97 -10.53 36.95
C ARG A 117 -6.20 -9.25 37.24
#